data_AF-A0A552US79-F1
#
_entry.id   AF-A0A552US79-F1
#
_cell.length_a   1.000
_cell.length_b   1.000
_cell.length_c   1.000
_cell.angle_alpha   90.00
_cell.angle_beta   90.00
_cell.angle_gamma   90.00
#
_symmetry.space_group_name_H-M   'P 1'
#
loop_
_entity.id
_entity.type
_entity.pdbx_description
1 polymer ?
#
loop_
_entity_poly.entity_id
_entity_poly.type
_entity_poly.pdbx_seq_one_letter_code
_entity_poly.pdbx_strand_id
1 'polypeptide(L)'
;SIYYAIEGLAEATDYLKHPVLGKNLIEISRAVMTVEGRTANEIFGSPDDLKLRSSMTLFAQVKGADPVFNEVLIRYFAGLFDPLTLKLLEK
;
A
#
# COMPACT_ATOMS: atom_id res chain seq x y z
N SER A 1 4.36 7.71 13.09
CA SER A 1 3.18 7.48 13.94
C SER A 1 3.18 6.01 14.29
N ILE A 2 3.30 5.66 15.56
CA ILE A 2 3.32 4.25 16.00
C ILE A 2 1.91 3.68 16.20
N TYR A 3 0.93 4.55 16.50
CA TYR A 3 -0.40 4.13 16.93
C TYR A 3 -1.26 3.53 15.80
N TYR A 4 -1.00 3.91 14.55
CA TYR A 4 -1.72 3.40 13.37
C TYR A 4 -0.85 2.49 12.49
N ALA A 5 0.29 2.03 13.00
CA ALA A 5 1.16 1.11 12.27
C ALA A 5 0.55 -0.30 12.31
N ILE A 6 0.66 -1.02 11.19
CA ILE A 6 0.29 -2.44 11.12
C ILE A 6 1.51 -3.27 11.54
N GLU A 7 1.32 -4.19 12.48
CA GLU A 7 2.37 -4.99 13.12
C GLU A 7 2.93 -6.10 12.23
N GLY A 8 2.20 -6.51 11.19
CA GLY A 8 2.69 -7.51 10.23
C GLY A 8 1.61 -8.08 9.32
N LEU A 9 1.92 -9.21 8.68
CA LEU A 9 1.05 -9.80 7.65
C LEU A 9 -0.30 -10.29 8.20
N ALA A 10 -0.33 -10.76 9.45
CA ALA A 10 -1.56 -11.22 10.10
C ALA A 10 -2.55 -10.05 10.26
N GLU A 11 -2.11 -8.95 10.87
CA GLU A 11 -2.96 -7.76 11.02
C GLU A 11 -3.31 -7.13 9.66
N ALA A 12 -2.38 -7.09 8.70
CA ALA A 12 -2.70 -6.63 7.34
C ALA A 12 -3.79 -7.48 6.68
N THR A 13 -3.78 -8.79 6.92
CA THR A 13 -4.82 -9.71 6.43
C THR A 13 -6.16 -9.41 7.09
N ASP A 14 -6.18 -9.19 8.40
CA ASP A 14 -7.42 -8.87 9.13
C ASP A 14 -7.96 -7.47 8.76
N TYR A 15 -7.06 -6.51 8.52
CA TYR A 15 -7.40 -5.18 8.00
C TYR A 15 -8.12 -5.29 6.64
N LEU A 16 -7.61 -6.11 5.71
CA LEU A 16 -8.25 -6.32 4.41
C LEU A 16 -9.58 -7.06 4.50
N LYS A 17 -9.73 -7.98 5.47
CA LYS A 17 -11.01 -8.69 5.70
C LYS A 17 -12.07 -7.81 6.34
N HIS A 18 -11.66 -6.74 7.02
CA HIS A 18 -12.60 -5.85 7.69
C HIS A 18 -13.52 -5.16 6.65
N PRO A 19 -14.86 -5.24 6.79
CA PRO A 19 -15.82 -4.86 5.74
C PRO A 19 -15.76 -3.38 5.33
N VAL A 20 -15.34 -2.51 6.26
CA VAL A 20 -15.15 -1.08 5.99
C VAL A 20 -13.71 -0.76 5.56
N LEU A 21 -12.72 -1.09 6.40
CA LEU A 21 -11.31 -0.73 6.18
C LEU A 21 -10.74 -1.30 4.88
N GLY A 22 -10.92 -2.60 4.62
CA GLY A 22 -10.42 -3.25 3.40
C GLY A 22 -11.06 -2.66 2.15
N LYS A 23 -12.39 -2.48 2.16
CA LYS A 23 -13.12 -1.85 1.06
C LYS A 23 -12.60 -0.44 0.78
N ASN A 24 -12.49 0.38 1.82
CA ASN A 24 -12.05 1.77 1.68
C ASN A 24 -10.62 1.84 1.15
N LEU A 25 -9.72 0.98 1.64
CA LEU A 25 -8.33 0.95 1.19
C LEU A 25 -8.23 0.60 -0.30
N ILE A 26 -9.00 -0.38 -0.76
CA ILE A 26 -9.05 -0.74 -2.19
C ILE A 26 -9.62 0.42 -3.02
N GLU A 27 -10.71 1.04 -2.55
CA GLU A 27 -11.38 2.14 -3.25
C GLU A 27 -10.46 3.36 -3.41
N ILE A 28 -9.77 3.78 -2.35
CA ILE A 28 -8.83 4.90 -2.43
C ILE A 28 -7.60 4.55 -3.28
N SER A 29 -7.10 3.32 -3.23
CA SER A 29 -5.99 2.89 -4.11
C SER A 29 -6.39 2.97 -5.58
N ARG A 30 -7.64 2.62 -5.94
CA ARG A 30 -8.16 2.79 -7.30
C ARG A 30 -8.34 4.27 -7.66
N ALA A 31 -8.80 5.10 -6.74
CA ALA A 31 -8.94 6.53 -6.98
C ALA A 31 -7.60 7.21 -7.27
N VAL A 32 -6.53 6.82 -6.58
CA VAL A 32 -5.17 7.31 -6.88
C VAL A 32 -4.78 6.95 -8.32
N MET A 33 -5.14 5.74 -8.76
CA MET A 33 -4.90 5.28 -10.14
C MET A 33 -5.72 6.03 -11.20
N THR A 34 -6.65 6.92 -10.86
CA THR A 34 -7.29 7.78 -11.87
C THR A 34 -6.53 9.09 -12.10
N VAL A 35 -5.48 9.37 -11.32
CA VAL A 35 -4.67 10.58 -11.49
C VAL A 35 -3.65 10.36 -12.61
N GLU A 36 -3.76 11.17 -13.66
CA GLU A 36 -2.88 11.12 -14.83
C GLU A 36 -1.76 12.16 -14.76
N GLY A 37 -0.63 11.83 -15.39
CA GLY A 37 0.47 12.79 -15.61
C GLY A 37 1.20 13.28 -14.35
N ARG A 38 0.98 12.64 -13.19
CA ARG A 38 1.62 13.02 -11.91
C ARG A 38 2.30 11.83 -11.27
N THR A 39 3.44 12.08 -10.64
CA THR A 39 4.16 11.13 -9.79
C THR A 39 3.49 11.00 -8.42
N ALA A 40 3.82 9.94 -7.66
CA ALA A 40 3.34 9.81 -6.27
C ALA A 40 3.80 10.99 -5.40
N ASN A 41 5.03 11.48 -5.59
CA ASN A 41 5.54 12.63 -4.86
C ASN A 41 4.73 13.91 -5.16
N GLU A 42 4.29 14.11 -6.41
CA GLU A 42 3.45 15.27 -6.74
C GLU A 42 2.03 15.16 -6.17
N ILE A 43 1.50 13.95 -5.99
CA ILE A 43 0.16 13.72 -5.43
C ILE A 43 0.17 13.83 -3.90
N PHE A 44 1.14 13.18 -3.25
CA PHE A 44 1.18 12.99 -1.79
C PHE A 44 2.22 13.85 -1.08
N GLY A 45 3.23 14.35 -1.79
CA GLY A 45 4.39 14.98 -1.18
C GLY A 45 5.29 13.98 -0.45
N SER A 46 6.43 14.48 0.00
CA SER A 46 7.30 13.74 0.92
C SER A 46 6.95 14.07 2.37
N PRO A 47 6.92 13.10 3.30
CA PRO A 47 7.32 11.69 3.16
C PRO A 47 6.16 10.71 2.85
N ASP A 48 5.00 11.22 2.42
CA ASP A 48 3.80 10.38 2.27
C ASP A 48 3.82 9.52 1.00
N ASP A 49 4.56 9.92 -0.03
CA ASP A 49 4.91 9.08 -1.18
C ASP A 49 5.63 7.80 -0.77
N LEU A 50 6.56 7.88 0.18
CA LEU A 50 7.25 6.70 0.71
C LEU A 50 6.29 5.83 1.52
N LYS A 51 5.39 6.44 2.31
CA LYS A 51 4.37 5.69 3.06
C LYS A 51 3.39 4.97 2.14
N LEU A 52 3.03 5.57 1.01
CA LEU A 52 2.24 4.90 -0.02
C LEU A 52 2.98 3.65 -0.49
N ARG A 53 4.27 3.76 -0.84
CA ARG A 53 5.07 2.61 -1.29
C ARG A 53 5.12 1.50 -0.24
N SER A 54 5.40 1.84 1.03
CA SER A 54 5.44 0.87 2.13
C SER A 54 4.07 0.21 2.35
N SER A 55 2.98 0.99 2.33
CA SER A 55 1.61 0.48 2.47
C SER A 55 1.23 -0.48 1.34
N MET A 56 1.42 -0.08 0.08
CA MET A 56 1.12 -0.95 -1.06
C MET A 56 1.99 -2.21 -1.06
N THR A 57 3.25 -2.10 -0.63
CA THR A 57 4.14 -3.26 -0.48
C THR A 57 3.58 -4.25 0.53
N LEU A 58 3.19 -3.78 1.72
CA LEU A 58 2.62 -4.62 2.78
C LEU A 58 1.36 -5.36 2.30
N PHE A 59 0.39 -4.62 1.77
CA PHE A 59 -0.88 -5.21 1.37
C PHE A 59 -0.76 -6.10 0.12
N ALA A 60 0.21 -5.84 -0.77
CA ALA A 60 0.52 -6.73 -1.88
C ALA A 60 1.06 -8.11 -1.43
N GLN A 61 1.63 -8.23 -0.22
CA GLN A 61 2.07 -9.52 0.32
C GLN A 61 0.92 -10.36 0.89
N VAL A 62 -0.27 -9.78 1.12
CA VAL A 62 -1.40 -10.53 1.65
C VAL A 62 -1.95 -11.47 0.58
N LYS A 63 -2.07 -12.76 0.92
CA LYS A 63 -2.56 -13.79 0.01
C LYS A 63 -3.99 -13.49 -0.45
N GLY A 64 -4.18 -13.38 -1.77
CA GLY A 64 -5.50 -13.10 -2.36
C GLY A 64 -5.93 -11.64 -2.23
N ALA A 65 -5.02 -10.73 -1.89
CA ALA A 65 -5.29 -9.30 -1.90
C ALA A 65 -5.65 -8.80 -3.30
N ASP A 66 -6.34 -7.67 -3.33
CA ASP A 66 -6.73 -7.01 -4.57
C ASP A 66 -5.47 -6.61 -5.39
N PRO A 67 -5.45 -6.86 -6.71
CA PRO A 67 -4.28 -6.55 -7.54
C PRO A 67 -3.92 -5.05 -7.56
N VAL A 68 -4.86 -4.17 -7.20
CA VAL A 68 -4.62 -2.71 -7.19
C VAL A 68 -3.36 -2.31 -6.41
N PHE A 69 -2.99 -3.04 -5.34
CA PHE A 69 -1.78 -2.73 -4.58
C PHE A 69 -0.52 -2.90 -5.42
N ASN A 70 -0.44 -3.97 -6.23
CA ASN A 70 0.65 -4.17 -7.18
C ASN A 70 0.58 -3.16 -8.34
N GLU A 71 -0.61 -2.83 -8.81
CA GLU A 71 -0.78 -1.86 -9.90
C GLU A 71 -0.32 -0.45 -9.50
N VAL A 72 -0.59 -0.02 -8.26
CA VAL A 72 -0.07 1.24 -7.71
C VAL A 72 1.46 1.22 -7.67
N LEU A 73 2.06 0.10 -7.27
CA LEU A 73 3.53 -0.06 -7.28
C LEU A 73 4.10 0.01 -8.70
N ILE A 74 3.46 -0.66 -9.66
CA ILE A 74 3.85 -0.61 -11.07
C ILE A 74 3.80 0.83 -11.59
N ARG A 75 2.70 1.55 -11.35
CA ARG A 75 2.51 2.90 -11.87
C ARG A 75 3.46 3.91 -11.23
N TYR A 76 3.61 3.91 -9.92
CA TYR A 76 4.28 5.01 -9.21
C TYR A 76 5.70 4.68 -8.73
N PHE A 77 6.08 3.39 -8.69
CA PHE A 77 7.34 2.94 -8.11
C PHE A 77 8.05 1.91 -9.00
N ALA A 78 7.77 1.88 -10.30
CA ALA A 78 8.37 0.97 -11.29
C ALA A 78 8.21 -0.52 -10.92
N GLY A 79 7.15 -0.87 -10.18
CA GLY A 79 6.90 -2.23 -9.68
C GLY A 79 7.81 -2.64 -8.52
N LEU A 80 8.60 -1.71 -7.97
CA LEU A 80 9.55 -2.00 -6.90
C LEU A 80 8.90 -1.88 -5.52
N PHE A 81 8.90 -3.00 -4.80
CA PHE A 81 8.52 -3.05 -3.39
C PHE A 81 9.44 -2.19 -2.52
N ASP A 82 8.91 -1.71 -1.39
CA ASP A 82 9.70 -1.09 -0.33
C ASP A 82 10.53 -2.17 0.41
N PRO A 83 11.87 -2.14 0.30
CA PRO A 83 12.72 -3.20 0.86
C PRO A 83 12.68 -3.25 2.39
N LEU A 84 12.43 -2.12 3.06
CA LEU A 84 12.31 -2.09 4.52
C LEU A 84 11.03 -2.79 4.97
N THR A 85 9.90 -2.55 4.30
CA THR A 85 8.65 -3.27 4.56
C THR A 85 8.84 -4.77 4.38
N LEU A 86 9.45 -5.23 3.28
CA LEU A 86 9.70 -6.66 3.06
C LEU A 86 10.56 -7.28 4.17
N LYS A 87 11.65 -6.60 4.56
CA LYS A 87 12.54 -7.07 5.64
C LYS A 87 11.82 -7.17 6.99
N LEU A 88 10.82 -6.33 7.24
CA LEU A 88 10.02 -6.40 8.47
C LEU A 88 9.05 -7.60 8.47
N LEU A 89 8.64 -8.08 7.29
CA LEU A 89 7.74 -9.24 7.14
C LEU A 89 8.47 -10.58 7.19
N GLU A 90 9.79 -10.61 7.05
CA GLU A 90 10.63 -11.81 7.19
C GLU A 90 10.88 -12.22 8.66
N LYS A 91 10.40 -11.43 9.62
CA LYS A 91 10.51 -11.71 11.06
C LYS A 91 9.31 -12.48 11.57
#